data_AF-A0AAU2Y5B8-F1
#
_entry.id   AF-A0AAU2Y5B8-F1
#
_cell.length_a   1.000
_cell.length_b   1.000
_cell.length_c   1.000
_cell.angle_alpha   90.00
_cell.angle_beta   90.00
_cell.angle_gamma   90.00
#
_symmetry.space_group_name_H-M   'P 1'
#
loop_
_entity.id
_entity.type
_entity.pdbx_description
1 polymer ?
#
loop_
_entity_poly.entity_id
_entity_poly.type
_entity_poly.pdbx_seq_one_letter_code
_entity_poly.pdbx_strand_id
1 'polypeptide(L)'
;MIETNEAARIAALSGLIAWSERRERLSEDRADAVAAAWRAGTRNVAELARLARVSRDTVYADLAARAIDLGSREQEISSPRKVSGVPLRGESVRTVARIADAVARPAFTHDPDDPVVRAVLAASRALEAVADVLEPPSDQGPGWTPRELLSSLAGEGEEVAHHSRRALAALAEPAELAASSDNHRQAVLHTGRQAVADGASLTLTLPTGGVITLQVGRDETGWTCLTSDSPLVAEDADSIDHLEAQAALQTLARIATRHLTDAALAEHRKDAPPGSRPRTRTIPSNGN
;
A
#
# COMPACT_ATOMS: atom_id res chain seq x y z
N MET A 1 4.13 22.23 -13.06
CA MET A 1 3.97 21.24 -14.16
C MET A 1 4.99 20.11 -14.11
N ILE A 2 6.25 20.33 -13.71
CA ILE A 2 7.27 19.26 -13.62
C ILE A 2 6.95 18.25 -12.50
N GLU A 3 6.56 18.73 -11.31
CA GLU A 3 6.28 17.88 -10.14
C GLU A 3 5.12 16.89 -10.35
N THR A 4 4.09 17.30 -11.09
CA THR A 4 2.91 16.44 -11.38
C THR A 4 3.29 15.25 -12.27
N ASN A 5 4.26 15.44 -13.16
CA ASN A 5 4.73 14.40 -14.07
C ASN A 5 5.61 13.38 -13.32
N GLU A 6 6.41 13.85 -12.35
CA GLU A 6 7.23 12.99 -11.50
C GLU A 6 6.40 12.10 -10.57
N ALA A 7 5.35 12.64 -9.94
CA ALA A 7 4.44 11.85 -9.10
C ALA A 7 3.70 10.76 -9.91
N ALA A 8 3.26 11.09 -11.13
CA ALA A 8 2.63 10.13 -12.03
C ALA A 8 3.61 9.04 -12.48
N ARG A 9 4.86 9.41 -12.76
CA ARG A 9 5.93 8.45 -13.08
C ARG A 9 6.19 7.51 -11.92
N ILE A 10 6.36 8.01 -10.70
CA ILE A 10 6.60 7.20 -9.50
C ILE A 10 5.44 6.22 -9.29
N ALA A 11 4.18 6.69 -9.35
CA ALA A 11 3.01 5.84 -9.20
C ALA A 11 2.95 4.72 -10.25
N ALA A 12 3.26 5.02 -11.51
CA ALA A 12 3.28 4.04 -12.58
C ALA A 12 4.41 3.00 -12.42
N LEU A 13 5.60 3.42 -11.97
CA LEU A 13 6.71 2.50 -11.68
C LEU A 13 6.40 1.59 -10.48
N SER A 14 5.81 2.12 -9.41
CA SER A 14 5.36 1.33 -8.27
C SER A 14 4.28 0.31 -8.68
N GLY A 15 3.35 0.71 -9.55
CA GLY A 15 2.35 -0.21 -10.13
C GLY A 15 3.00 -1.34 -10.95
N LEU A 16 4.03 -1.03 -11.74
CA LEU A 16 4.78 -2.02 -12.52
C LEU A 16 5.54 -3.02 -11.63
N ILE A 17 6.15 -2.54 -10.54
CA ILE A 17 6.82 -3.39 -9.54
C ILE A 17 5.80 -4.32 -8.87
N ALA A 18 4.68 -3.77 -8.39
CA ALA A 18 3.62 -4.54 -7.74
C ALA A 18 2.93 -5.55 -8.69
N TRP A 19 2.93 -5.29 -10.01
CA TRP A 19 2.51 -6.28 -11.00
C TRP A 19 3.54 -7.41 -11.12
N SER A 20 4.84 -7.10 -11.15
CA SER A 20 5.91 -8.10 -11.32
C SER A 20 5.90 -9.16 -10.20
N GLU A 21 5.48 -8.78 -9.00
CA GLU A 21 5.31 -9.66 -7.84
C GLU A 21 4.07 -10.55 -7.94
N ARG A 22 3.09 -10.19 -8.78
CA ARG A 22 1.83 -10.93 -9.02
C ARG A 22 1.77 -11.61 -10.40
N ARG A 23 2.90 -11.63 -11.12
CA ARG A 23 3.04 -11.99 -12.55
C ARG A 23 2.39 -13.31 -12.95
N GLU A 24 2.36 -14.32 -12.08
CA GLU A 24 1.79 -15.64 -12.41
C GLU A 24 0.26 -15.64 -12.50
N ARG A 25 -0.43 -14.63 -11.92
CA ARG A 25 -1.89 -14.59 -11.84
C ARG A 25 -2.56 -13.63 -12.83
N LEU A 26 -1.81 -12.66 -13.38
CA LEU A 26 -2.36 -11.57 -14.19
C LEU A 26 -1.47 -11.27 -15.41
N SER A 27 -1.25 -12.28 -16.26
CA SER A 27 -0.36 -12.14 -17.42
C SER A 27 -0.88 -11.13 -18.48
N GLU A 28 -2.19 -10.90 -18.53
CA GLU A 28 -2.86 -9.99 -19.48
C GLU A 28 -2.66 -8.50 -19.13
N ASP A 29 -2.47 -8.18 -17.84
CA ASP A 29 -2.37 -6.79 -17.35
C ASP A 29 -0.97 -6.18 -17.54
N ARG A 30 0.03 -6.99 -17.94
CA ARG A 30 1.42 -6.54 -18.11
C ARG A 30 1.53 -5.40 -19.12
N ALA A 31 0.89 -5.58 -20.27
CA ALA A 31 0.95 -4.62 -21.36
C ALA A 31 0.31 -3.28 -20.97
N ASP A 32 -0.72 -3.30 -20.11
CA ASP A 32 -1.31 -2.09 -19.53
C ASP A 32 -0.35 -1.36 -18.60
N ALA A 33 0.29 -2.08 -17.68
CA ALA A 33 1.23 -1.49 -16.73
C ALA A 33 2.47 -0.89 -17.43
N VAL A 34 3.03 -1.61 -18.42
CA VAL A 34 4.15 -1.14 -19.23
C VAL A 34 3.75 0.11 -20.03
N ALA A 35 2.57 0.10 -20.66
CA ALA A 35 2.06 1.25 -21.41
C ALA A 35 1.77 2.46 -20.51
N ALA A 36 1.26 2.24 -19.29
CA ALA A 36 1.03 3.29 -18.31
C ALA A 36 2.35 3.97 -17.89
N ALA A 37 3.39 3.19 -17.58
CA ALA A 37 4.72 3.71 -17.25
C ALA A 37 5.35 4.50 -18.42
N TRP A 38 5.17 4.03 -19.66
CA TRP A 38 5.63 4.76 -20.86
C TRP A 38 4.93 6.11 -21.04
N ARG A 39 3.59 6.13 -20.90
CA ARG A 39 2.78 7.35 -21.01
C ARG A 39 3.06 8.33 -19.87
N ALA A 40 3.40 7.83 -18.68
CA ALA A 40 3.84 8.62 -17.54
C ALA A 40 5.29 9.16 -17.67
N GLY A 41 5.95 8.94 -18.82
CA GLY A 41 7.22 9.57 -19.16
C GLY A 41 8.45 8.67 -19.00
N THR A 42 8.31 7.41 -18.55
CA THR A 42 9.44 6.46 -18.53
C THR A 42 9.70 5.96 -19.95
N ARG A 43 10.66 6.58 -20.65
CA ARG A 43 11.02 6.24 -22.04
C ARG A 43 12.24 5.31 -22.16
N ASN A 44 12.75 4.79 -21.05
CA ASN A 44 13.86 3.84 -21.04
C ASN A 44 13.36 2.39 -21.01
N VAL A 45 13.41 1.71 -22.15
CA VAL A 45 12.98 0.30 -22.30
C VAL A 45 13.78 -0.64 -21.38
N ALA A 46 15.07 -0.36 -21.15
CA ALA A 46 15.89 -1.19 -20.26
C ALA A 46 15.44 -1.06 -18.79
N GLU A 47 15.02 0.13 -18.38
CA GLU A 47 14.47 0.37 -17.04
C GLU A 47 13.13 -0.35 -16.85
N LEU A 48 12.22 -0.25 -17.84
CA LEU A 48 10.94 -0.96 -17.83
C LEU A 48 11.14 -2.48 -17.78
N ALA A 49 12.05 -3.01 -18.60
CA ALA A 49 12.37 -4.44 -18.63
C ALA A 49 12.92 -4.93 -17.28
N ARG A 50 13.80 -4.15 -16.66
CA ARG A 50 14.38 -4.47 -15.34
C ARG A 50 13.31 -4.46 -14.24
N LEU A 51 12.44 -3.45 -14.21
CA LEU A 51 11.39 -3.33 -13.19
C LEU A 51 10.28 -4.36 -13.35
N ALA A 52 9.91 -4.67 -14.59
CA ALA A 52 8.91 -5.71 -14.90
C ALA A 52 9.49 -7.13 -14.87
N ARG A 53 10.82 -7.29 -14.73
CA ARG A 53 11.55 -8.58 -14.78
C ARG A 53 11.24 -9.40 -16.05
N VAL A 54 11.22 -8.74 -17.20
CA VAL A 54 11.01 -9.35 -18.53
C VAL A 54 12.12 -8.95 -19.50
N SER A 55 12.20 -9.61 -20.66
CA SER A 55 13.14 -9.20 -21.70
C SER A 55 12.72 -7.88 -22.34
N ARG A 56 13.66 -7.19 -22.99
CA ARG A 56 13.36 -5.97 -23.76
C ARG A 56 12.39 -6.26 -24.91
N ASP A 57 12.50 -7.42 -25.53
CA ASP A 57 11.61 -7.85 -26.62
C ASP A 57 10.15 -7.98 -26.15
N THR A 58 9.93 -8.48 -24.93
CA THR A 58 8.61 -8.51 -24.32
C THR A 58 8.06 -7.10 -24.09
N VAL A 59 8.88 -6.17 -23.60
CA VAL A 59 8.47 -4.76 -23.46
C VAL A 59 8.09 -4.15 -24.80
N TYR A 60 8.86 -4.42 -25.87
CA TYR A 60 8.54 -3.97 -27.21
C TYR A 60 7.21 -4.54 -27.71
N ALA A 61 6.96 -5.83 -27.51
CA ALA A 61 5.71 -6.48 -27.87
C ALA A 61 4.51 -5.91 -27.09
N ASP A 62 4.67 -5.67 -25.79
CA ASP A 62 3.64 -5.09 -24.92
C ASP A 62 3.26 -3.66 -25.33
N LEU A 63 4.25 -2.82 -25.64
CA LEU A 63 4.03 -1.46 -26.13
C LEU A 63 3.33 -1.47 -27.50
N ALA A 64 3.76 -2.36 -28.39
CA ALA A 64 3.12 -2.55 -29.70
C ALA A 64 1.65 -3.01 -29.56
N ALA A 65 1.35 -3.92 -28.63
CA ALA A 65 -0.01 -4.39 -28.35
C ALA A 65 -0.95 -3.25 -27.89
N ARG A 66 -0.41 -2.15 -27.36
CA ARG A 66 -1.15 -0.95 -26.96
C ARG A 66 -1.02 0.21 -27.94
N ALA A 67 -0.62 -0.09 -29.18
CA ALA A 67 -0.46 0.85 -30.29
C ALA A 67 0.48 2.02 -29.95
N ILE A 68 1.51 1.78 -29.12
CA ILE A 68 2.54 2.77 -28.82
C ILE A 68 3.66 2.63 -29.86
N ASP A 69 3.72 3.58 -30.78
CA ASP A 69 4.84 3.71 -31.72
C ASP A 69 6.08 4.29 -31.02
N LEU A 70 7.19 3.56 -31.09
CA LEU A 70 8.47 3.89 -30.46
C LEU A 70 9.34 4.81 -31.32
N GLY A 71 9.04 4.90 -32.63
CA GLY A 71 9.74 5.76 -33.58
C GLY A 71 9.34 7.23 -33.47
N SER A 72 8.12 7.50 -33.03
CA SER A 72 7.62 8.85 -32.77
C SER A 72 8.16 9.41 -31.45
N ARG A 73 9.30 10.12 -31.51
CA ARG A 73 9.84 10.91 -30.39
C ARG A 73 8.90 12.05 -29.94
N GLU A 74 7.93 12.42 -30.77
CA GLU A 74 6.97 13.52 -30.55
C GLU A 74 5.56 13.03 -30.19
N GLN A 75 5.36 11.76 -29.82
CA GLN A 75 4.10 11.40 -29.17
C GLN A 75 3.96 12.28 -27.93
N GLU A 76 3.03 13.24 -28.03
CA GLU A 76 2.68 14.18 -26.99
C GLU A 76 2.77 13.44 -25.66
N ILE A 77 3.48 14.03 -24.70
CA ILE A 77 3.23 13.76 -23.30
C ILE A 77 1.74 14.09 -23.16
N SER A 78 0.89 13.10 -23.41
CA SER A 78 -0.53 13.23 -23.22
C SER A 78 -0.62 13.53 -21.75
N SER A 79 -0.86 14.81 -21.43
CA SER A 79 -1.29 15.27 -20.11
C SER A 79 -2.13 14.14 -19.56
N PRO A 80 -1.68 13.50 -18.46
CA PRO A 80 -2.02 12.12 -18.10
C PRO A 80 -3.45 11.92 -18.50
N ARG A 81 -3.68 11.19 -19.61
CA ARG A 81 -5.01 11.09 -20.20
C ARG A 81 -5.84 10.62 -19.02
N LYS A 82 -6.67 11.51 -18.46
CA LYS A 82 -7.59 11.15 -17.40
C LYS A 82 -8.35 10.04 -18.09
N VAL A 83 -8.03 8.80 -17.76
CA VAL A 83 -8.92 7.70 -18.06
C VAL A 83 -10.13 8.16 -17.30
N SER A 84 -11.08 8.74 -18.02
CA SER A 84 -12.38 9.10 -17.50
C SER A 84 -13.02 7.74 -17.27
N GLY A 85 -12.56 7.06 -16.22
CA GLY A 85 -13.17 5.85 -15.74
C GLY A 85 -14.62 6.22 -15.53
N VAL A 86 -15.51 5.39 -16.06
CA VAL A 86 -16.92 5.48 -15.67
C VAL A 86 -16.92 5.54 -14.14
N PRO A 87 -17.57 6.54 -13.52
CA PRO A 87 -17.59 6.65 -12.07
C PRO A 87 -18.04 5.32 -11.48
N LEU A 88 -17.34 4.85 -10.44
CA LEU A 88 -17.72 3.64 -9.75
C LEU A 88 -19.14 3.82 -9.20
N ARG A 89 -20.08 3.01 -9.67
CA ARG A 89 -21.49 3.07 -9.26
C ARG A 89 -21.73 2.16 -8.07
N GLY A 90 -22.60 2.60 -7.14
CA GLY A 90 -22.97 1.81 -5.97
C GLY A 90 -23.49 0.42 -6.38
N GLU A 91 -24.36 0.34 -7.37
CA GLU A 91 -24.90 -0.95 -7.85
C GLU A 91 -23.83 -1.94 -8.36
N SER A 92 -22.78 -1.44 -9.00
CA SER A 92 -21.66 -2.30 -9.43
C SER A 92 -20.93 -2.89 -8.22
N VAL A 93 -20.73 -2.09 -7.17
CA VAL A 93 -20.10 -2.54 -5.92
C VAL A 93 -21.01 -3.52 -5.17
N ARG A 94 -22.33 -3.26 -5.08
CA ARG A 94 -23.32 -4.19 -4.49
C ARG A 94 -23.34 -5.54 -5.20
N THR A 95 -23.15 -5.54 -6.52
CA THR A 95 -23.07 -6.80 -7.28
C THR A 95 -21.87 -7.63 -6.85
N VAL A 96 -20.69 -7.01 -6.70
CA VAL A 96 -19.50 -7.72 -6.19
C VAL A 96 -19.70 -8.18 -4.75
N ALA A 97 -20.28 -7.33 -3.89
CA ALA A 97 -20.57 -7.68 -2.50
C ALA A 97 -21.49 -8.92 -2.39
N ARG A 98 -22.57 -8.97 -3.18
CA ARG A 98 -23.48 -10.12 -3.24
C ARG A 98 -22.80 -11.39 -3.71
N ILE A 99 -21.88 -11.31 -4.67
CA ILE A 99 -21.10 -12.47 -5.13
C ILE A 99 -20.21 -12.98 -3.99
N ALA A 100 -19.49 -12.08 -3.31
CA ALA A 100 -18.65 -12.44 -2.18
C ALA A 100 -19.46 -13.08 -1.04
N ASP A 101 -20.60 -12.49 -0.67
CA ASP A 101 -21.51 -13.02 0.34
C ASP A 101 -22.08 -14.39 -0.04
N ALA A 102 -22.53 -14.56 -1.30
CA ALA A 102 -23.08 -15.82 -1.78
C ALA A 102 -22.08 -16.98 -1.73
N VAL A 103 -20.79 -16.70 -1.88
CA VAL A 103 -19.71 -17.70 -1.74
C VAL A 103 -19.35 -17.93 -0.27
N ALA A 104 -19.23 -16.87 0.52
CA ALA A 104 -18.74 -16.97 1.89
C ALA A 104 -19.78 -17.49 2.88
N ARG A 105 -21.07 -17.20 2.68
CA ARG A 105 -22.14 -17.54 3.63
C ARG A 105 -22.35 -19.06 3.79
N PRO A 106 -22.36 -19.89 2.72
CA PRO A 106 -22.37 -21.34 2.88
C PRO A 106 -21.12 -21.86 3.59
N ALA A 107 -19.94 -21.33 3.26
CA ALA A 107 -18.68 -21.72 3.89
C ALA A 107 -18.67 -21.39 5.40
N PHE A 108 -19.18 -20.22 5.78
CA PHE A 108 -19.31 -19.80 7.18
C PHE A 108 -20.26 -20.67 7.99
N THR A 109 -21.32 -21.18 7.35
CA THR A 109 -22.23 -22.14 8.00
C THR A 109 -21.52 -23.47 8.30
N HIS A 110 -20.52 -23.84 7.49
CA HIS A 110 -19.75 -25.07 7.69
C HIS A 110 -18.62 -24.89 8.70
N ASP A 111 -17.84 -23.82 8.55
CA ASP A 111 -16.74 -23.45 9.44
C ASP A 111 -16.78 -21.94 9.73
N PRO A 112 -17.40 -21.53 10.85
CA PRO A 112 -17.49 -20.12 11.21
C PRO A 112 -16.16 -19.54 11.70
N ASP A 113 -15.15 -20.36 12.02
CA ASP A 113 -13.88 -19.92 12.58
C ASP A 113 -12.74 -19.88 11.56
N ASP A 114 -13.00 -20.33 10.33
CA ASP A 114 -12.09 -20.18 9.20
C ASP A 114 -11.79 -18.68 8.94
N PRO A 115 -10.51 -18.26 9.04
CA PRO A 115 -10.13 -16.86 8.89
C PRO A 115 -10.30 -16.33 7.46
N VAL A 116 -10.18 -17.18 6.44
CA VAL A 116 -10.42 -16.78 5.05
C VAL A 116 -11.90 -16.50 4.85
N VAL A 117 -12.77 -17.38 5.34
CA VAL A 117 -14.22 -17.19 5.27
C VAL A 117 -14.64 -15.90 5.97
N ARG A 118 -14.11 -15.64 7.17
CA ARG A 118 -14.36 -14.39 7.89
C ARG A 118 -13.84 -13.15 7.16
N ALA A 119 -12.66 -13.23 6.56
CA ALA A 119 -12.11 -12.14 5.76
C ALA A 119 -13.00 -11.81 4.55
N VAL A 120 -13.53 -12.83 3.86
CA VAL A 120 -14.42 -12.62 2.71
C VAL A 120 -15.78 -12.04 3.13
N LEU A 121 -16.34 -12.50 4.26
CA LEU A 121 -17.58 -11.92 4.82
C LEU A 121 -17.40 -10.46 5.26
N ALA A 122 -16.31 -10.14 5.95
CA ALA A 122 -15.99 -8.75 6.29
C ALA A 122 -15.81 -7.91 5.02
N ALA A 123 -15.19 -8.48 3.98
CA ALA A 123 -14.99 -7.79 2.71
C ALA A 123 -16.32 -7.53 1.98
N SER A 124 -17.28 -8.47 2.02
CA SER A 124 -18.60 -8.25 1.42
C SER A 124 -19.34 -7.11 2.14
N ARG A 125 -19.29 -7.05 3.48
CA ARG A 125 -19.88 -5.95 4.27
C ARG A 125 -19.20 -4.61 4.01
N ALA A 126 -17.87 -4.58 3.95
CA ALA A 126 -17.12 -3.39 3.59
C ALA A 126 -17.52 -2.87 2.19
N LEU A 127 -17.72 -3.77 1.22
CA LEU A 127 -18.18 -3.41 -0.12
C LEU A 127 -19.63 -2.88 -0.11
N GLU A 128 -20.53 -3.46 0.68
CA GLU A 128 -21.89 -2.92 0.86
C GLU A 128 -21.85 -1.50 1.44
N ALA A 129 -21.04 -1.28 2.48
CA ALA A 129 -20.83 0.05 3.04
C ALA A 129 -20.26 1.02 1.99
N VAL A 130 -19.25 0.63 1.21
CA VAL A 130 -18.75 1.47 0.10
C VAL A 130 -19.86 1.81 -0.89
N ALA A 131 -20.69 0.85 -1.26
CA ALA A 131 -21.79 1.08 -2.18
C ALA A 131 -22.80 2.11 -1.64
N ASP A 132 -23.09 2.06 -0.35
CA ASP A 132 -24.00 2.99 0.31
C ASP A 132 -23.37 4.39 0.53
N VAL A 133 -22.04 4.50 0.66
CA VAL A 133 -21.34 5.80 0.58
C VAL A 133 -21.54 6.40 -0.82
N LEU A 134 -21.33 5.59 -1.86
CA LEU A 134 -21.36 6.04 -3.26
C LEU A 134 -22.76 6.42 -3.71
N GLU A 135 -23.76 5.64 -3.30
CA GLU A 135 -25.14 5.78 -3.71
C GLU A 135 -26.05 5.47 -2.52
N PRO A 136 -26.32 6.48 -1.68
CA PRO A 136 -27.18 6.35 -0.50
C PRO A 136 -28.54 5.73 -0.82
N PRO A 137 -29.03 4.75 -0.03
CA PRO A 137 -30.35 4.19 -0.25
C PRO A 137 -31.44 5.24 -0.01
N SER A 138 -32.43 5.28 -0.90
CA SER A 138 -33.49 6.31 -0.89
C SER A 138 -34.55 6.13 0.20
N ASP A 139 -34.59 4.96 0.84
CA ASP A 139 -35.63 4.48 1.76
C ASP A 139 -35.19 4.46 3.23
N GLN A 140 -34.00 4.99 3.53
CA GLN A 140 -33.47 4.98 4.88
C GLN A 140 -34.24 5.95 5.78
N GLY A 141 -34.83 5.41 6.85
CA GLY A 141 -35.55 6.18 7.86
C GLY A 141 -34.68 7.21 8.60
N PRO A 142 -35.26 7.96 9.55
CA PRO A 142 -34.50 8.91 10.36
C PRO A 142 -33.40 8.19 11.14
N GLY A 143 -32.14 8.51 10.85
CA GLY A 143 -30.96 7.89 11.48
C GLY A 143 -29.79 7.69 10.50
N TRP A 144 -30.05 7.64 9.19
CA TRP A 144 -28.98 7.46 8.22
C TRP A 144 -28.11 8.71 8.08
N THR A 145 -26.84 8.63 8.49
CA THR A 145 -25.86 9.71 8.29
C THR A 145 -24.57 9.21 7.64
N PRO A 146 -23.95 10.01 6.75
CA PRO A 146 -22.64 9.66 6.16
C PRO A 146 -21.54 9.38 7.19
N ARG A 147 -21.63 9.98 8.39
CA ARG A 147 -20.64 9.81 9.46
C ARG A 147 -20.67 8.41 10.05
N GLU A 148 -21.86 7.90 10.35
CA GLU A 148 -22.03 6.53 10.87
C GLU A 148 -21.56 5.52 9.85
N LEU A 149 -21.84 5.78 8.57
CA LEU A 149 -21.48 4.88 7.48
C LEU A 149 -19.97 4.83 7.25
N LEU A 150 -19.27 5.97 7.31
CA LEU A 150 -17.81 6.01 7.27
C LEU A 150 -17.17 5.33 8.49
N SER A 151 -17.79 5.43 9.67
CA SER A 151 -17.32 4.74 10.87
C SER A 151 -17.49 3.22 10.75
N SER A 152 -18.64 2.77 10.25
CA SER A 152 -18.90 1.36 9.97
C SER A 152 -17.94 0.82 8.92
N LEU A 153 -17.73 1.55 7.82
CA LEU A 153 -16.76 1.19 6.79
C LEU A 153 -15.34 1.05 7.34
N ALA A 154 -14.92 1.95 8.25
CA ALA A 154 -13.63 1.83 8.92
C ALA A 154 -13.53 0.54 9.75
N GLY A 155 -14.57 0.23 10.54
CA GLY A 155 -14.62 -1.00 11.33
C GLY A 155 -14.60 -2.27 10.46
N GLU A 156 -15.40 -2.33 9.40
CA GLU A 156 -15.38 -3.48 8.47
C GLU A 156 -14.02 -3.61 7.76
N GLY A 157 -13.38 -2.50 7.41
CA GLY A 157 -12.03 -2.51 6.85
C GLY A 157 -10.98 -3.06 7.83
N GLU A 158 -11.11 -2.77 9.12
CA GLU A 158 -10.25 -3.31 10.17
C GLU A 158 -10.46 -4.83 10.34
N GLU A 159 -11.71 -5.29 10.33
CA GLU A 159 -12.07 -6.72 10.38
C GLU A 159 -11.49 -7.50 9.19
N VAL A 160 -11.61 -6.96 7.96
CA VAL A 160 -10.98 -7.54 6.77
C VAL A 160 -9.48 -7.69 6.96
N ALA A 161 -8.81 -6.64 7.43
CA ALA A 161 -7.37 -6.64 7.62
C ALA A 161 -6.95 -7.65 8.70
N HIS A 162 -7.67 -7.71 9.82
CA HIS A 162 -7.41 -8.64 10.91
C HIS A 162 -7.52 -10.10 10.44
N HIS A 163 -8.64 -10.47 9.81
CA HIS A 163 -8.85 -11.85 9.35
C HIS A 163 -7.93 -12.25 8.20
N SER A 164 -7.58 -11.31 7.32
CA SER A 164 -6.58 -11.56 6.27
C SER A 164 -5.19 -11.84 6.86
N ARG A 165 -4.78 -11.10 7.90
CA ARG A 165 -3.54 -11.38 8.62
C ARG A 165 -3.58 -12.73 9.32
N ARG A 166 -4.70 -13.08 9.95
CA ARG A 166 -4.88 -14.39 10.59
C ARG A 166 -4.78 -15.54 9.59
N ALA A 167 -5.39 -15.40 8.41
CA ALA A 167 -5.26 -16.38 7.33
C ALA A 167 -3.83 -16.49 6.83
N LEU A 168 -3.13 -15.37 6.65
CA LEU A 168 -1.73 -15.37 6.23
C LEU A 168 -0.81 -16.00 7.27
N ALA A 169 -1.00 -15.69 8.56
CA ALA A 169 -0.25 -16.25 9.67
C ALA A 169 -0.39 -17.78 9.76
N ALA A 170 -1.53 -18.33 9.36
CA ALA A 170 -1.77 -19.77 9.33
C ALA A 170 -1.11 -20.49 8.14
N LEU A 171 -0.72 -19.75 7.08
CA LEU A 171 -0.23 -20.32 5.82
C LEU A 171 1.26 -20.11 5.59
N ALA A 172 1.85 -19.07 6.17
CA ALA A 172 3.23 -18.66 5.90
C ALA A 172 4.16 -19.02 7.05
N GLU A 173 5.40 -19.37 6.70
CA GLU A 173 6.44 -19.65 7.68
C GLU A 173 6.95 -18.34 8.31
N PRO A 174 7.38 -18.34 9.60
CA PRO A 174 7.86 -17.14 10.29
C PRO A 174 8.96 -16.39 9.52
N ALA A 175 9.90 -17.10 8.91
CA ALA A 175 10.98 -16.50 8.13
C ALA A 175 10.47 -15.77 6.86
N GLU A 176 9.41 -16.28 6.22
CA GLU A 176 8.80 -15.65 5.05
C GLU A 176 8.07 -14.36 5.45
N LEU A 177 7.37 -14.39 6.59
CA LEU A 177 6.70 -13.22 7.15
C LEU A 177 7.70 -12.13 7.52
N ALA A 178 8.79 -12.49 8.21
CA ALA A 178 9.87 -11.56 8.55
C ALA A 178 10.47 -10.90 7.29
N ALA A 179 10.79 -11.71 6.28
CA ALA A 179 11.34 -11.22 5.01
C ALA A 179 10.35 -10.31 4.26
N SER A 180 9.06 -10.65 4.26
CA SER A 180 8.00 -9.84 3.65
C SER A 180 7.87 -8.47 4.33
N SER A 181 7.86 -8.45 5.67
CA SER A 181 7.84 -7.23 6.47
C SER A 181 9.04 -6.33 6.20
N ASP A 182 10.25 -6.91 6.10
CA ASP A 182 11.46 -6.15 5.78
C ASP A 182 11.44 -5.60 4.35
N ASN A 183 10.99 -6.38 3.36
CA ASN A 183 10.85 -5.91 1.98
C ASN A 183 9.90 -4.71 1.89
N HIS A 184 8.76 -4.77 2.58
CA HIS A 184 7.81 -3.66 2.64
C HIS A 184 8.41 -2.43 3.31
N ARG A 185 9.14 -2.64 4.41
CA ARG A 185 9.89 -1.57 5.10
C ARG A 185 10.90 -0.90 4.19
N GLN A 186 11.72 -1.68 3.47
CA GLN A 186 12.70 -1.17 2.52
C GLN A 186 12.04 -0.42 1.37
N ALA A 187 10.90 -0.89 0.87
CA ALA A 187 10.14 -0.19 -0.16
C ALA A 187 9.67 1.20 0.31
N VAL A 188 9.20 1.32 1.56
CA VAL A 188 8.81 2.60 2.17
C VAL A 188 10.02 3.53 2.26
N LEU A 189 11.14 3.06 2.79
CA LEU A 189 12.38 3.83 2.92
C LEU A 189 12.92 4.28 1.55
N HIS A 190 12.82 3.44 0.53
CA HIS A 190 13.29 3.76 -0.81
C HIS A 190 12.57 4.97 -1.43
N THR A 191 11.34 5.27 -0.99
CA THR A 191 10.64 6.48 -1.43
C THR A 191 11.28 7.77 -0.91
N GLY A 192 12.06 7.70 0.18
CA GLY A 192 12.71 8.87 0.81
C GLY A 192 11.74 9.91 1.38
N ARG A 193 10.43 9.61 1.42
CA ARG A 193 9.36 10.55 1.80
C ARG A 193 8.61 10.14 3.06
N GLN A 194 8.91 8.96 3.60
CA GLN A 194 8.21 8.39 4.73
C GLN A 194 9.20 7.87 5.75
N ALA A 195 8.94 8.17 7.02
CA ALA A 195 9.65 7.55 8.13
C ALA A 195 9.13 6.12 8.34
N VAL A 196 9.96 5.29 8.94
CA VAL A 196 9.62 3.94 9.40
C VAL A 196 9.80 3.90 10.92
N ALA A 197 8.90 3.23 11.62
CA ALA A 197 9.07 2.91 13.03
C ALA A 197 9.78 1.56 13.17
N ASP A 198 10.90 1.54 13.88
CA ASP A 198 11.63 0.32 14.22
C ASP A 198 11.10 -0.34 15.52
N GLY A 199 10.39 0.44 16.33
CA GLY A 199 9.73 -0.02 17.54
C GLY A 199 8.89 1.08 18.18
N ALA A 200 8.21 0.75 19.27
CA ALA A 200 7.40 1.66 20.06
C ALA A 200 7.38 1.25 21.54
N SER A 201 7.34 2.26 22.41
CA SER A 201 7.07 2.11 23.85
C SER A 201 5.60 2.46 24.11
N LEU A 202 4.87 1.55 24.73
CA LEU A 202 3.44 1.68 25.05
C LEU A 202 3.25 1.61 26.56
N THR A 203 2.39 2.45 27.09
CA THR A 203 2.00 2.42 28.50
C THR A 203 0.56 1.90 28.59
N LEU A 204 0.37 0.76 29.24
CA LEU A 204 -0.91 0.08 29.39
C LEU A 204 -1.46 0.30 30.80
N THR A 205 -2.64 0.91 30.89
CA THR A 205 -3.38 1.03 32.14
C THR A 205 -4.22 -0.23 32.36
N LEU A 206 -3.99 -0.91 33.47
CA LEU A 206 -4.71 -2.13 33.81
C LEU A 206 -6.06 -1.81 34.47
N PRO A 207 -7.07 -2.69 34.34
CA PRO A 207 -8.35 -2.55 35.05
C PRO A 207 -8.19 -2.50 36.58
N THR A 208 -7.09 -3.04 37.11
CA THR A 208 -6.74 -3.02 38.53
C THR A 208 -6.14 -1.69 39.00
N GLY A 209 -5.94 -0.72 38.10
CA GLY A 209 -5.32 0.57 38.38
C GLY A 209 -3.78 0.57 38.30
N GLY A 210 -3.15 -0.57 38.01
CA GLY A 210 -1.73 -0.66 37.71
C GLY A 210 -1.37 -0.12 36.33
N VAL A 211 -0.08 0.09 36.10
CA VAL A 211 0.46 0.52 34.80
C VAL A 211 1.61 -0.41 34.42
N ILE A 212 1.64 -0.85 33.16
CA ILE A 212 2.69 -1.67 32.56
C ILE A 212 3.28 -0.91 31.37
N THR A 213 4.60 -0.97 31.21
CA THR A 213 5.29 -0.48 30.02
C THR A 213 5.64 -1.65 29.12
N LEU A 214 5.08 -1.68 27.91
CA LEU A 214 5.36 -2.66 26.88
C LEU A 214 6.20 -2.03 25.77
N GLN A 215 7.34 -2.62 25.46
CA GLN A 215 8.15 -2.30 24.28
C GLN A 215 7.85 -3.30 23.18
N VAL A 216 7.58 -2.78 21.98
CA VAL A 216 7.46 -3.55 20.75
C VAL A 216 8.62 -3.14 19.85
N GLY A 217 9.39 -4.10 19.36
CA GLY A 217 10.53 -3.84 18.48
C GLY A 217 10.68 -4.92 17.42
N ARG A 218 11.85 -4.90 16.76
CA ARG A 218 12.28 -5.96 15.86
C ARG A 218 13.65 -6.50 16.28
N ASP A 219 13.90 -7.78 16.04
CA ASP A 219 15.23 -8.37 16.14
C ASP A 219 16.03 -8.19 14.84
N GLU A 220 17.22 -8.80 14.80
CA GLU A 220 18.12 -8.82 13.64
C GLU A 220 17.60 -9.62 12.43
N THR A 221 16.60 -10.47 12.63
CA THR A 221 15.90 -11.19 11.55
C THR A 221 14.72 -10.40 10.98
N GLY A 222 14.33 -9.30 11.65
CA GLY A 222 13.13 -8.53 11.34
C GLY A 222 11.87 -9.06 12.00
N TRP A 223 11.96 -10.11 12.83
CA TRP A 223 10.85 -10.64 13.60
C TRP A 223 10.44 -9.67 14.71
N THR A 224 9.18 -9.72 15.14
CA THR A 224 8.69 -8.83 16.20
C THR A 224 9.12 -9.37 17.56
N CYS A 225 9.61 -8.50 18.43
CA CYS A 225 9.92 -8.84 19.82
C CYS A 225 9.10 -7.97 20.78
N LEU A 226 8.71 -8.56 21.91
CA LEU A 226 7.97 -7.91 22.98
C LEU A 226 8.80 -7.96 24.26
N THR A 227 8.97 -6.82 24.92
CA THR A 227 9.55 -6.77 26.27
C THR A 227 8.71 -5.89 27.17
N SER A 228 8.65 -6.21 28.46
CA SER A 228 7.75 -5.56 29.41
C SER A 228 8.42 -5.40 30.76
N ASP A 229 8.04 -4.36 31.51
CA ASP A 229 8.44 -4.18 32.92
C ASP A 229 7.71 -5.11 33.89
N SER A 230 6.73 -5.86 33.38
CA SER A 230 6.00 -6.94 34.06
C SER A 230 6.14 -8.26 33.30
N PRO A 231 6.11 -9.44 33.98
CA PRO A 231 6.19 -10.74 33.32
C PRO A 231 5.10 -10.92 32.25
N LEU A 232 5.49 -11.46 31.10
CA LEU A 232 4.58 -11.83 30.01
C LEU A 232 4.24 -13.32 30.09
N VAL A 233 3.03 -13.69 29.65
CA VAL A 233 2.59 -15.10 29.60
C VAL A 233 3.31 -15.86 28.47
N ALA A 234 3.61 -15.16 27.38
CA ALA A 234 4.48 -15.61 26.31
C ALA A 234 5.52 -14.51 26.07
N GLU A 235 6.80 -14.88 26.03
CA GLU A 235 7.90 -13.94 25.81
C GLU A 235 8.09 -13.65 24.31
N ASP A 236 7.69 -14.60 23.45
CA ASP A 236 7.82 -14.51 22.00
C ASP A 236 6.49 -14.14 21.34
N ALA A 237 6.55 -13.22 20.38
CA ALA A 237 5.44 -12.91 19.50
C ALA A 237 5.22 -14.06 18.50
N ASP A 238 3.97 -14.48 18.34
CA ASP A 238 3.62 -15.43 17.29
C ASP A 238 3.46 -14.76 15.91
N SER A 239 3.08 -15.54 14.89
CA SER A 239 2.90 -15.02 13.53
C SER A 239 1.79 -13.98 13.40
N ILE A 240 0.72 -14.06 14.19
CA ILE A 240 -0.34 -13.05 14.15
C ILE A 240 0.13 -11.78 14.87
N ASP A 241 0.74 -11.91 16.05
CA ASP A 241 1.34 -10.81 16.81
C ASP A 241 2.37 -10.05 15.97
N HIS A 242 3.21 -10.77 15.23
CA HIS A 242 4.16 -10.17 14.29
C HIS A 242 3.43 -9.28 13.28
N LEU A 243 2.48 -9.82 12.52
CA LEU A 243 1.76 -9.09 11.48
C LEU A 243 0.96 -7.90 12.02
N GLU A 244 0.34 -8.03 13.19
CA GLU A 244 -0.42 -6.95 13.81
C GLU A 244 0.47 -5.83 14.34
N ALA A 245 1.59 -6.19 14.99
CA ALA A 245 2.58 -5.22 15.43
C ALA A 245 3.18 -4.45 14.25
N GLN A 246 3.52 -5.13 13.15
CA GLN A 246 4.03 -4.48 11.93
C GLN A 246 3.03 -3.48 11.36
N ALA A 247 1.74 -3.83 11.30
CA ALA A 247 0.69 -2.94 10.82
C ALA A 247 0.48 -1.71 11.74
N ALA A 248 0.56 -1.91 13.07
CA ALA A 248 0.49 -0.84 14.06
C ALA A 248 1.68 0.12 13.93
N LEU A 249 2.91 -0.40 13.85
CA LEU A 249 4.12 0.40 13.66
C LEU A 249 4.08 1.21 12.36
N GLN A 250 3.56 0.62 11.26
CA GLN A 250 3.37 1.36 10.02
C GLN A 250 2.36 2.51 10.18
N THR A 251 1.30 2.31 10.95
CA THR A 251 0.30 3.35 11.22
C THR A 251 0.89 4.48 12.06
N LEU A 252 1.64 4.15 13.11
CA LEU A 252 2.37 5.13 13.92
C LEU A 252 3.40 5.91 13.09
N ALA A 253 4.14 5.22 12.21
CA ALA A 253 5.11 5.85 11.33
C ALA A 253 4.45 6.84 10.35
N ARG A 254 3.26 6.50 9.81
CA ARG A 254 2.46 7.43 8.98
C ARG A 254 1.97 8.65 9.77
N ILE A 255 1.58 8.47 11.03
CA ILE A 255 1.21 9.59 11.90
C ILE A 255 2.43 10.48 12.14
N ALA A 256 3.54 9.90 12.59
CA ALA A 256 4.78 10.63 12.86
C ALA A 256 5.26 11.40 11.63
N THR A 257 5.32 10.76 10.47
CA THR A 257 5.75 11.38 9.19
C THR A 257 4.98 12.66 8.87
N ARG A 258 3.66 12.71 9.14
CA ARG A 258 2.84 13.92 8.88
C ARG A 258 3.21 15.11 9.76
N HIS A 259 3.87 14.87 10.88
CA HIS A 259 4.29 15.88 11.84
C HIS A 259 5.80 16.17 11.79
N LEU A 260 6.57 15.39 11.04
CA LEU A 260 7.99 15.65 10.82
C LEU A 260 8.17 16.78 9.81
N THR A 261 9.19 17.60 10.05
CA THR A 261 9.58 18.64 9.09
C THR A 261 10.36 18.03 7.93
N ASP A 262 10.39 18.71 6.78
CA ASP A 262 11.24 18.29 5.65
C ASP A 262 12.71 18.17 6.07
N ALA A 263 13.18 18.99 7.02
CA ALA A 263 14.53 18.90 7.56
C ALA A 263 14.79 17.61 8.35
N ALA A 264 13.76 17.02 8.95
CA ALA A 264 13.84 15.73 9.64
C ALA A 264 13.79 14.54 8.66
N LEU A 265 13.23 14.74 7.47
CA LEU A 265 13.14 13.72 6.41
C LEU A 265 14.27 13.83 5.38
N ALA A 266 14.91 15.00 5.29
CA ALA A 266 16.03 15.22 4.38
C ALA A 266 17.23 14.37 4.82
N GLU A 267 17.75 13.61 3.87
CA GLU A 267 18.99 12.86 3.99
C GLU A 267 20.08 13.80 4.53
N HIS A 268 20.57 13.55 5.75
CA HIS A 268 21.81 14.14 6.22
C HIS A 268 22.93 13.56 5.34
N ARG A 269 23.13 14.12 4.15
CA ARG A 269 24.37 13.95 3.38
C ARG A 269 25.51 14.58 4.19
N LYS A 270 26.01 13.84 5.17
CA LYS A 270 27.26 14.16 5.87
C LYS A 270 28.50 13.99 4.98
N ASP A 271 28.33 13.47 3.76
CA ASP A 271 29.42 13.21 2.82
C ASP A 271 29.54 14.26 1.69
N ALA A 272 28.90 15.42 1.79
CA ALA A 272 29.28 16.53 0.93
C ALA A 272 30.63 17.10 1.43
N PRO A 273 31.74 16.94 0.69
CA PRO A 273 33.03 17.46 1.12
C PRO A 273 32.96 18.98 1.34
N PRO A 274 33.65 19.52 2.36
CA PRO A 274 33.58 20.93 2.70
C PRO A 274 34.15 21.75 1.54
N GLY A 275 33.28 22.39 0.74
CA GLY A 275 33.72 23.34 -0.29
C GLY A 275 32.92 23.39 -1.59
N SER A 276 31.92 22.54 -1.84
CA SER A 276 31.10 22.70 -3.05
C SER A 276 30.15 23.90 -2.90
N ARG A 277 30.62 25.08 -3.32
CA ARG A 277 29.80 26.29 -3.44
C ARG A 277 28.56 25.99 -4.30
N PRO A 278 27.40 26.58 -3.98
CA PRO A 278 26.22 26.46 -4.82
C PRO A 278 26.54 27.01 -6.20
N ARG A 279 26.40 26.18 -7.24
CA ARG A 279 26.50 26.63 -8.63
C ARG A 279 25.30 27.54 -8.91
N THR A 280 25.51 28.85 -8.78
CA THR A 280 24.62 29.84 -9.36
C THR A 280 24.65 29.65 -10.87
N ARG A 281 23.54 29.13 -11.42
CA ARG A 281 23.31 29.00 -12.85
C ARG A 281 23.12 30.41 -13.41
N THR A 282 24.16 31.00 -13.97
CA THR A 282 24.06 32.26 -14.71
C THR A 282 23.26 31.99 -15.98
N ILE A 283 22.05 32.52 -16.05
CA ILE A 283 21.26 32.55 -17.28
C ILE A 283 21.83 33.68 -18.14
N PRO A 284 22.37 33.43 -19.34
CA PRO A 284 22.78 34.51 -20.21
C PRO A 284 21.54 35.29 -20.65
N SER A 285 21.54 36.60 -20.35
CA SER A 285 20.59 37.55 -20.88
C SER A 285 20.94 37.80 -22.34
N ASN A 286 20.06 37.41 -23.26
CA ASN A 286 20.15 37.81 -24.66
C ASN A 286 19.73 39.28 -24.76
N GLY A 287 20.71 40.16 -24.98
CA GLY A 287 20.49 41.55 -25.38
C GLY A 287 20.61 41.70 -26.89
N ASN A 288 19.58 42.35 -27.47
CA ASN A 288 19.43 42.97 -28.79
C ASN A 288 19.88 42.23 -30.06
#